data_AF-A0A967WBU8-F1
#
_entry.id   AF-A0A967WBU8-F1
#
_cell.length_a   1.000
_cell.length_b   1.000
_cell.length_c   1.000
_cell.angle_alpha   90.00
_cell.angle_beta   90.00
_cell.angle_gamma   90.00
#
_symmetry.space_group_name_H-M   'P 1'
#
loop_
_entity.id
_entity.type
_entity.pdbx_description
1 polymer ?
#
loop_
_entity_poly.entity_id
_entity_poly.type
_entity_poly.pdbx_seq_one_letter_code
_entity_poly.pdbx_strand_id
1 'polypeptide(L)' 'FVPEVLRSAKTMQVAMDILKPLLAESGVQMIGKVLLGTVKGDLHDIGKNLVGMMCEGAGFEVKDLGKDIAP' A
#
# COMPACT_ATOMS: atom_id res chain seq x y z
N PHE A 1 12.32 -17.54 -0.70
CA PHE A 1 12.39 -16.10 -0.99
C PHE A 1 11.03 -15.41 -1.02
N VAL A 2 10.06 -15.87 -1.82
CA VAL A 2 8.71 -15.25 -1.85
C VAL A 2 7.98 -15.31 -0.50
N PRO A 3 7.98 -16.42 0.26
CA PRO A 3 7.34 -16.47 1.57
C PRO A 3 7.90 -15.45 2.57
N GLU A 4 9.20 -15.21 2.55
CA GLU A 4 9.90 -14.27 3.41
C GLU A 4 9.52 -12.83 3.05
N VAL A 5 9.43 -12.51 1.75
CA VAL A 5 8.95 -11.21 1.27
C VAL A 5 7.51 -10.97 1.71
N LEU A 6 6.62 -11.95 1.56
CA LEU A 6 5.22 -11.84 1.99
C LEU A 6 5.10 -11.65 3.51
N ARG A 7 5.99 -12.29 4.30
CA ARG A 7 6.03 -12.12 5.74
C ARG A 7 6.50 -10.72 6.14
N SER A 8 7.56 -10.21 5.52
CA SER A 8 8.07 -8.85 5.75
C SER A 8 7.03 -7.79 5.36
N ALA A 9 6.38 -7.97 4.21
CA ALA A 9 5.26 -7.16 3.75
C ALA A 9 4.12 -7.11 4.78
N LYS A 10 3.71 -8.26 5.31
CA LYS A 10 2.64 -8.32 6.32
C LYS A 10 3.03 -7.61 7.62
N THR A 11 4.28 -7.75 8.06
CA THR A 11 4.80 -7.01 9.23
C THR A 11 4.78 -5.50 8.98
N MET A 12 5.20 -5.06 7.80
CA MET A 12 5.19 -3.66 7.41
C MET A 12 3.78 -3.08 7.39
N GLN A 13 2.79 -3.82 6.88
CA GLN A 13 1.39 -3.40 6.88
C GLN A 13 0.89 -3.12 8.31
N VAL A 14 1.12 -4.06 9.23
CA VAL A 14 0.71 -3.91 10.64
C VAL A 14 1.44 -2.75 11.32
N ALA A 15 2.71 -2.52 10.99
CA ALA A 15 3.46 -1.38 11.52
C ALA A 15 2.90 -0.04 11.00
N MET A 16 2.50 0.03 9.73
CA MET A 16 1.91 1.24 9.15
C MET A 16 0.55 1.60 9.75
N ASP A 17 -0.26 0.62 10.16
CA ASP A 17 -1.52 0.87 10.87
C ASP A 17 -1.30 1.63 12.20
N ILE A 18 -0.13 1.43 12.83
CA ILE A 18 0.27 2.13 14.06
C ILE A 18 0.96 3.46 13.72
N LEU A 19 1.83 3.49 12.71
CA LEU A 19 2.65 4.65 12.38
C LEU A 19 1.85 5.77 11.69
N LYS A 20 0.88 5.45 10.83
CA LYS A 20 0.06 6.44 10.11
C LYS A 20 -0.58 7.51 11.01
N PRO A 21 -1.29 7.18 12.11
CA PRO A 21 -1.86 8.20 12.98
C PRO A 21 -0.79 9.06 13.67
N LEU A 22 0.34 8.47 14.10
CA LEU A 22 1.44 9.19 14.75
C LEU A 22 2.17 10.14 13.78
N LEU A 23 2.32 9.72 12.52
CA LEU A 23 2.88 10.56 11.46
C LEU A 23 1.95 11.73 11.11
N ALA A 24 0.64 11.50 11.11
CA ALA A 24 -0.35 12.56 10.91
C ALA A 24 -0.35 13.58 12.06
N GLU A 25 -0.28 13.12 13.31
CA GLU A 25 -0.21 13.98 14.50
C GLU A 25 1.07 14.81 14.57
N SER A 26 2.20 14.27 14.11
CA SER A 26 3.48 14.99 14.06
C SER A 26 3.56 16.03 12.93
N GLY A 27 2.49 16.20 12.14
CA GLY A 27 2.43 17.19 11.07
C GLY A 27 3.25 16.84 9.84
N VAL A 28 3.69 15.57 9.71
CA VAL A 28 4.38 15.10 8.51
C VAL A 28 3.39 15.13 7.34
N GLN A 29 3.69 15.98 6.35
CA GLN A 29 2.89 16.05 5.14
C GLN A 29 3.22 14.88 4.22
N MET A 30 2.18 14.21 3.72
CA MET A 30 2.33 13.18 2.69
C MET A 30 2.85 13.81 1.39
N ILE A 31 3.74 13.10 0.69
CA ILE A 31 4.42 13.58 -0.52
C ILE A 31 3.46 13.72 -1.70
N GLY A 32 2.38 12.93 -1.70
CA GLY A 32 1.36 12.93 -2.73
C GLY A 32 0.34 11.82 -2.54
N LYS A 33 -0.60 11.71 -3.49
CA LYS A 33 -1.63 10.68 -3.50
C LYS A 33 -1.39 9.66 -4.61
N VAL A 34 -1.61 8.38 -4.31
CA VAL A 34 -1.50 7.28 -5.26
C VAL A 34 -2.81 6.50 -5.25
N LEU A 35 -3.38 6.26 -6.44
CA LEU A 35 -4.53 5.41 -6.62
C LEU A 35 -4.07 4.10 -7.27
N LEU A 36 -4.38 2.96 -6.66
CA LEU A 36 -4.02 1.63 -7.16
C LEU A 36 -5.27 0.83 -7.50
N GLY A 37 -5.16 -0.02 -8.51
CA GLY A 37 -6.21 -0.96 -8.91
C GLY A 37 -5.71 -1.84 -10.04
N THR A 38 -6.18 -3.08 -10.13
CA THR A 38 -5.97 -3.88 -11.34
C THR A 38 -7.11 -3.65 -12.32
N VAL A 39 -6.80 -3.69 -13.61
CA VAL A 39 -7.79 -3.52 -14.67
C VAL A 39 -8.79 -4.68 -14.69
N LYS A 40 -9.96 -4.43 -15.28
CA LYS A 40 -10.98 -5.47 -15.50
C LYS A 40 -10.39 -6.73 -16.15
N GLY A 41 -10.70 -7.88 -15.56
CA GLY A 41 -10.23 -9.20 -15.96
C GLY A 41 -8.91 -9.63 -15.31
N ASP A 42 -8.21 -8.74 -14.61
CA ASP A 42 -6.95 -9.07 -13.94
C ASP A 42 -7.17 -9.34 -12.44
N LEU A 43 -6.91 -10.58 -12.02
CA LEU A 43 -7.04 -11.02 -10.63
C LEU A 43 -5.72 -10.99 -9.85
N HIS A 44 -4.60 -10.66 -10.50
CA HIS A 44 -3.27 -10.67 -9.88
C HIS A 44 -3.06 -9.41 -9.04
N ASP A 45 -3.08 -9.54 -7.72
CA ASP A 45 -2.99 -8.40 -6.78
C ASP A 45 -1.69 -8.35 -5.96
N ILE A 46 -0.88 -9.40 -5.96
CA ILE A 46 0.33 -9.49 -5.13
C ILE A 46 1.29 -8.34 -5.41
N GLY A 47 1.60 -8.08 -6.69
CA GLY A 47 2.50 -7.01 -7.10
C GLY A 47 1.94 -5.62 -6.77
N LYS A 48 0.65 -5.41 -7.02
CA LYS A 48 -0.07 -4.18 -6.67
C LYS A 48 0.03 -3.89 -5.16
N ASN A 49 -0.24 -4.89 -4.33
CA ASN A 49 -0.21 -4.74 -2.88
C ASN A 49 1.22 -4.40 -2.39
N LEU A 50 2.24 -5.08 -2.94
CA LEU A 50 3.64 -4.79 -2.63
C LEU A 50 4.00 -3.33 -2.97
N VAL A 51 3.63 -2.86 -4.16
CA VAL A 51 3.84 -1.46 -4.56
C VAL A 51 3.08 -0.50 -3.64
N GLY A 52 1.83 -0.81 -3.28
CA GLY A 52 1.05 -0.03 -2.33
C GLY A 52 1.76 0.17 -0.99
N MET A 53 2.22 -0.92 -0.38
CA MET A 53 3.01 -0.85 0.85
C MET A 53 4.27 0.01 0.67
N MET A 54 5.04 -0.22 -0.40
CA MET A 54 6.24 0.58 -0.68
C MET A 54 5.95 2.08 -0.82
N CYS A 55 4.86 2.45 -1.49
CA CYS A 55 4.42 3.84 -1.61
C CYS A 55 4.02 4.44 -0.25
N GLU A 56 3.28 3.71 0.57
CA GLU A 56 2.92 4.18 1.92
C GLU A 56 4.17 4.40 2.79
N GLY A 57 5.12 3.44 2.77
CA GLY A 57 6.39 3.56 3.48
C GLY A 57 7.28 4.71 2.96
N ALA A 58 7.12 5.10 1.69
CA ALA A 58 7.76 6.27 1.11
C ALA A 58 7.04 7.59 1.42
N GLY A 59 5.91 7.58 2.12
CA GLY A 59 5.19 8.79 2.52
C GLY A 59 4.08 9.22 1.55
N PHE A 60 3.52 8.31 0.74
CA PHE A 60 2.35 8.58 -0.10
C PHE A 60 1.04 8.18 0.57
N GLU A 61 -0.01 8.97 0.34
CA GLU A 61 -1.39 8.59 0.66
C GLU A 61 -1.87 7.61 -0.42
N VAL A 62 -1.93 6.32 -0.10
CA VAL A 62 -2.34 5.28 -1.04
C VAL A 62 -3.82 4.96 -0.85
N LYS A 63 -4.57 4.97 -1.96
CA LYS A 63 -5.94 4.48 -2.05
C LYS A 63 -5.98 3.31 -3.02
N ASP A 64 -6.32 2.13 -2.53
CA ASP A 64 -6.41 0.92 -3.32
C ASP A 64 -7.89 0.61 -3.64
N LEU A 65 -8.23 0.61 -4.93
CA LEU A 65 -9.55 0.27 -5.44
C LEU A 65 -9.79 -1.24 -5.46
N GLY A 66 -8.74 -2.05 -5.32
CA GLY A 66 -8.82 -3.50 -5.35
C GLY A 66 -8.41 -4.09 -6.69
N LYS A 67 -9.01 -5.22 -7.05
CA LYS A 67 -8.74 -5.92 -8.30
C LYS A 67 -10.00 -6.06 -9.15
N ASP A 68 -9.81 -6.24 -10.44
CA ASP A 68 -10.89 -6.37 -11.43
C ASP A 68 -11.78 -5.12 -11.49
N ILE A 69 -11.15 -3.94 -11.57
CA ILE A 69 -11.85 -2.66 -11.53
C ILE A 69 -12.23 -2.19 -12.94
N ALA A 70 -13.49 -1.82 -13.11
CA ALA A 70 -13.99 -1.21 -14.34
C ALA A 70 -13.51 0.26 -14.46
N PRO A 71 -13.31 0.77 -15.70
CA PRO A 71 -12.94 2.17 -15.94
C PRO A 71 -13.94 3.19 -15.37
#